data_AF-A0A8C3AVB4-F1
#
_entry.id   AF-A0A8C3AVB4-F1
#
_cell.length_a   1.000
_cell.length_b   1.000
_cell.length_c   1.000
_cell.angle_alpha   90.00
_cell.angle_beta   90.00
_cell.angle_gamma   90.00
#
_symmetry.space_group_name_H-M   'P 1'
#
loop_
_entity.id
_entity.type
_entity.pdbx_description
1 polymer ?
#
loop_
_entity_poly.entity_id
_entity_poly.type
_entity_poly.pdbx_seq_one_letter_code
_entity_poly.pdbx_strand_id
1 'polypeptide(L)'
;MQGEMFLVNGTSKVTTATVYWDPQHKAVLLKEGVLETEGDAYGYLNDTLSRTGWSVLEIRAGYGKTPETDELTFFLAGYLEGFLTAQQMIDHYANMYPQLIHDPKILGPLQSFMTKQDSWTREQVKLNKSLDPLWKHAGFIVAQMDGLQAGVAHWAKKQGQKPLSLFAVQFLNAVGDLLDLIPALVPTSNPLLRNFKLPGMSHCSALIKMLPGFENLLFAHSSWYTYAATMRIYKHWDFHITEPHTATGKLSFSSYPGFLVSLDDFYLLGSGLMMTQTTNNVFNASLFDTVTPNSLLAWQRVRLAHSLANTGEEWAQTFSKHNYGTYNNQYMVLDRSKVKLGHSVDDGALTVVEQIPGLVEYSDQTQALRRGYWPSYNVPFHHKIYKLSGYEEMWDKFGEDFSYDLCPRAKIFRRDQANVKDLNSLKHIMRSNDYKKDPYSKGDPCKTICCRGDLRADKPTPGGCYDTKVTDFLMAGDFRAEAVNGPTTQDGLPPFFWDKFSTISHQGLPQYYNFTFIRMQPLLFKP
;
A
#
# COMPACT_ATOMS: atom_id res chain seq x y z
N MET A 1 7.63 -5.49 34.76
CA MET A 1 8.12 -4.19 34.24
C MET A 1 7.24 -3.74 33.08
N GLN A 2 5.95 -3.46 33.30
CA GLN A 2 4.97 -3.24 32.21
C GLN A 2 4.08 -2.01 32.40
N GLY A 3 4.41 -1.09 33.33
CA GLY A 3 3.58 0.08 33.65
C GLY A 3 4.14 1.46 33.25
N GLU A 4 5.40 1.56 32.80
CA GLU A 4 6.09 2.86 32.69
C GLU A 4 6.59 3.23 31.29
N MET A 5 6.09 2.62 30.22
CA MET A 5 6.59 2.91 28.85
C MET A 5 5.75 3.94 28.07
N PHE A 6 4.72 4.55 28.67
CA PHE A 6 3.80 5.43 27.96
C PHE A 6 3.50 6.72 28.70
N LEU A 7 4.54 7.47 29.08
CA LEU A 7 4.40 8.88 29.47
C LEU A 7 5.44 9.72 28.74
N VAL A 8 5.04 10.25 27.57
CA VAL A 8 5.70 11.41 26.97
C VAL A 8 4.66 12.50 26.82
N ASN A 9 4.93 13.63 27.48
CA ASN A 9 4.11 14.83 27.59
C ASN A 9 3.48 15.27 26.25
N GLY A 10 2.19 15.65 26.34
CA GLY A 10 1.48 16.47 25.35
C GLY A 10 0.97 15.72 24.11
N THR A 11 -0.34 15.43 24.13
CA THR A 11 -1.20 15.11 22.97
C THR A 11 -0.93 13.82 22.16
N SER A 12 -0.29 12.77 22.70
CA SER A 12 -0.39 11.42 22.09
C SER A 12 -1.53 10.63 22.75
N LYS A 13 -2.55 10.26 21.97
CA LYS A 13 -3.67 9.43 22.44
C LYS A 13 -3.44 7.98 22.01
N VAL A 14 -2.79 7.20 22.86
CA VAL A 14 -2.74 5.74 22.69
C VAL A 14 -4.09 5.18 23.11
N THR A 15 -4.79 4.55 22.17
CA THR A 15 -6.05 3.84 22.45
C THR A 15 -5.77 2.35 22.33
N THR A 16 -6.02 1.60 23.38
CA THR A 16 -5.86 0.15 23.43
C THR A 16 -7.21 -0.54 23.51
N ALA A 17 -7.31 -1.74 22.98
CA ALA A 17 -8.47 -2.59 23.19
C ALA A 17 -8.11 -4.08 23.05
N THR A 18 -8.95 -4.90 23.65
CA THR A 18 -8.95 -6.36 23.57
C THR A 18 -10.35 -6.82 23.21
N VAL A 19 -10.47 -7.79 22.30
CA VAL A 19 -11.72 -8.45 21.95
C VAL A 19 -11.67 -9.93 22.28
N TYR A 20 -12.83 -10.45 22.71
CA TYR A 20 -13.09 -11.87 22.93
C TYR A 20 -14.29 -12.31 22.10
N TRP A 21 -14.29 -13.57 21.69
CA TRP A 21 -15.45 -14.23 21.14
C TRP A 21 -16.32 -14.83 22.25
N ASP A 22 -17.61 -14.50 22.24
CA ASP A 22 -18.61 -15.16 23.06
C ASP A 22 -19.36 -16.19 22.21
N PRO A 23 -19.02 -17.50 22.34
CA PRO A 23 -19.65 -18.54 21.54
C PRO A 23 -21.12 -18.78 21.92
N GLN A 24 -21.54 -18.45 23.14
CA GLN A 24 -22.91 -18.65 23.60
C GLN A 24 -23.86 -17.65 22.94
N HIS A 25 -23.44 -16.38 22.87
CA HIS A 25 -24.24 -15.31 22.29
C HIS A 25 -23.86 -15.00 20.82
N LYS A 26 -22.83 -15.65 20.29
CA LYS A 26 -22.23 -15.40 18.96
C LYS A 26 -21.92 -13.91 18.77
N ALA A 27 -21.27 -13.32 19.77
CA ALA A 27 -21.04 -11.89 19.85
C ALA A 27 -19.58 -11.58 20.18
N VAL A 28 -19.12 -10.38 19.79
CA VAL A 28 -17.81 -9.87 20.17
C VAL A 28 -17.92 -9.11 21.49
N LEU A 29 -17.14 -9.52 22.48
CA LEU A 29 -16.98 -8.79 23.73
C LEU A 29 -15.74 -7.89 23.63
N LEU A 30 -15.94 -6.58 23.62
CA LEU A 30 -14.88 -5.59 23.52
C LEU A 30 -14.56 -5.00 24.90
N LYS A 31 -13.28 -4.96 25.26
CA LYS A 31 -12.77 -4.22 26.42
C LYS A 31 -11.81 -3.13 25.96
N GLU A 32 -12.14 -1.88 26.26
CA GLU A 32 -11.34 -0.70 25.94
C GLU A 32 -10.33 -0.37 27.04
N GLY A 33 -9.22 0.26 26.68
CA GLY A 33 -8.21 0.73 27.64
C GLY A 33 -7.34 -0.39 28.22
N VAL A 34 -7.46 -1.63 27.71
CA VAL A 34 -6.71 -2.79 28.19
C VAL A 34 -6.07 -3.56 27.03
N LEU A 35 -4.89 -4.13 27.30
CA LEU A 35 -4.18 -5.08 26.45
C LEU A 35 -4.05 -6.39 27.23
N GLU A 36 -5.09 -7.22 27.17
CA GLU A 36 -5.08 -8.54 27.81
C GLU A 36 -4.53 -9.54 26.79
N THR A 37 -3.32 -10.06 27.01
CA THR A 37 -2.61 -10.97 26.07
C THR A 37 -3.32 -12.30 25.86
N GLU A 38 -4.26 -12.62 26.74
CA GLU A 38 -5.09 -13.83 26.72
C GLU A 38 -6.37 -13.67 25.87
N GLY A 39 -6.60 -12.47 25.31
CA GLY A 39 -7.72 -12.18 24.42
C GLY A 39 -7.52 -12.70 23.01
N ASP A 40 -8.64 -12.93 22.33
CA ASP A 40 -8.64 -13.54 20.99
C ASP A 40 -8.09 -12.59 19.92
N ALA A 41 -8.24 -11.28 20.12
CA ALA A 41 -7.39 -10.27 19.49
C ALA A 41 -7.18 -9.05 20.41
N TYR A 42 -6.00 -8.45 20.37
CA TYR A 42 -5.67 -7.26 21.15
C TYR A 42 -4.66 -6.38 20.42
N GLY A 43 -4.66 -5.10 20.76
CA GLY A 43 -3.89 -4.13 19.99
C GLY A 43 -4.13 -2.69 20.39
N TYR A 44 -3.42 -1.80 19.72
CA TYR A 44 -3.50 -0.37 19.99
C TYR A 44 -3.38 0.47 18.72
N LEU A 45 -4.00 1.64 18.74
CA LEU A 45 -3.71 2.75 17.85
C LEU A 45 -2.99 3.84 18.65
N ASN A 46 -1.77 4.16 18.26
CA ASN A 46 -1.05 5.34 18.72
C ASN A 46 -1.27 6.47 17.70
N ASP A 47 -2.25 7.32 17.96
CA ASP A 47 -2.56 8.45 17.08
C ASP A 47 -1.57 9.60 17.32
N THR A 48 -0.56 9.66 16.46
CA THR A 48 0.45 10.72 16.44
C THR A 48 0.50 11.42 15.08
N LEU A 49 -0.56 11.31 14.27
CA LEU A 49 -0.61 11.83 12.90
C LEU A 49 -0.29 13.33 12.83
N SER A 50 -0.88 14.13 13.72
CA SER A 50 -0.67 15.60 13.77
C SER A 50 0.74 16.02 14.18
N ARG A 51 1.45 15.17 14.93
CA ARG A 51 2.79 15.47 15.46
C ARG A 51 3.92 14.93 14.59
N THR A 52 3.73 13.72 14.05
CA THR A 52 4.79 12.95 13.39
C THR A 52 4.50 12.63 11.93
N GLY A 53 3.28 12.94 11.48
CA GLY A 53 2.79 12.53 10.17
C GLY A 53 2.29 11.08 10.12
N TRP A 54 2.35 10.31 11.21
CA TRP A 54 1.88 8.93 11.23
C TRP A 54 1.12 8.59 12.51
N SER A 55 0.02 7.85 12.36
CA SER A 55 -0.43 6.94 13.42
C SER A 55 0.31 5.60 13.30
N VAL A 56 0.39 4.85 14.40
CA VAL A 56 0.89 3.47 14.38
C VAL A 56 -0.18 2.55 14.97
N LEU A 57 -0.52 1.50 14.22
CA LEU A 57 -1.48 0.47 14.64
C LEU A 57 -0.74 -0.85 14.79
N GLU A 58 -0.94 -1.54 15.90
CA GLU A 58 -0.47 -2.90 16.09
C GLU A 58 -1.60 -3.80 16.57
N ILE A 59 -1.76 -4.96 15.93
CA ILE A 59 -2.79 -5.95 16.24
C ILE A 59 -2.15 -7.34 16.32
N ARG A 60 -2.44 -8.05 17.41
CA ARG A 60 -2.20 -9.48 17.55
C ARG A 60 -3.52 -10.22 17.67
N ALA A 61 -3.63 -11.38 17.02
CA ALA A 61 -4.86 -12.18 17.03
C ALA A 61 -4.57 -13.68 16.94
N GLY A 62 -5.46 -14.51 17.46
CA GLY A 62 -5.35 -15.98 17.41
C GLY A 62 -4.48 -16.59 18.52
N TYR A 63 -4.07 -15.78 19.50
CA TYR A 63 -3.26 -16.20 20.65
C TYR A 63 -4.08 -16.35 21.95
N GLY A 64 -5.42 -16.29 21.85
CA GLY A 64 -6.32 -16.39 22.99
C GLY A 64 -6.25 -17.74 23.70
N LYS A 65 -6.74 -17.80 24.95
CA LYS A 65 -6.74 -19.05 25.75
C LYS A 65 -7.48 -20.20 25.08
N THR A 66 -8.58 -19.88 24.41
CA THR A 66 -9.37 -20.85 23.67
C THR A 66 -8.99 -20.70 22.20
N PRO A 67 -8.45 -21.75 21.56
CA PRO A 67 -8.15 -21.67 20.13
C PRO A 67 -9.42 -21.45 19.32
N GLU A 68 -9.47 -20.32 18.62
CA GLU A 68 -10.53 -20.01 17.67
C GLU A 68 -10.13 -20.40 16.25
N THR A 69 -11.12 -20.61 15.38
CA THR A 69 -10.84 -20.86 13.95
C THR A 69 -10.11 -19.67 13.33
N ASP A 70 -9.25 -19.93 12.33
CA ASP A 70 -8.56 -18.85 11.60
C ASP A 70 -9.55 -17.83 11.00
N GLU A 71 -10.71 -18.27 10.51
CA GLU A 71 -11.76 -17.40 9.96
C GLU A 71 -12.29 -16.41 11.02
N LEU A 72 -12.51 -16.89 12.25
CA LEU A 72 -12.90 -16.05 13.38
C LEU A 72 -11.75 -15.16 13.87
N THR A 73 -10.52 -15.67 13.89
CA THR A 73 -9.31 -14.88 14.22
C THR A 73 -9.20 -13.65 13.32
N PHE A 74 -9.35 -13.82 12.01
CA PHE A 74 -9.34 -12.71 11.06
C PHE A 74 -10.51 -11.75 11.25
N PHE A 75 -11.72 -12.28 11.51
CA PHE A 75 -12.88 -11.45 11.84
C PHE A 75 -12.62 -10.58 13.07
N LEU A 76 -12.10 -11.14 14.16
CA LEU A 76 -11.80 -10.40 15.40
C LEU A 76 -10.67 -9.39 15.21
N ALA A 77 -9.64 -9.72 14.44
CA ALA A 77 -8.57 -8.78 14.08
C ALA A 77 -9.12 -7.60 13.29
N GLY A 78 -9.96 -7.86 12.29
CA GLY A 78 -10.66 -6.83 11.53
C GLY A 78 -11.55 -5.96 12.42
N TYR A 79 -12.34 -6.58 13.30
CA TYR A 79 -13.20 -5.89 14.26
C TYR A 79 -12.41 -4.93 15.13
N LEU A 80 -11.30 -5.41 15.70
CA LEU A 80 -10.45 -4.59 16.54
C LEU A 80 -9.85 -3.40 15.76
N GLU A 81 -9.35 -3.62 14.54
CA GLU A 81 -8.87 -2.55 13.67
C GLU A 81 -9.96 -1.51 13.38
N GLY A 82 -11.15 -1.97 13.02
CA GLY A 82 -12.29 -1.12 12.67
C GLY A 82 -12.74 -0.28 13.84
N PHE A 83 -12.72 -0.84 15.05
CA PHE A 83 -13.05 -0.11 16.26
C PHE A 83 -11.97 0.93 16.61
N LEU A 84 -10.69 0.53 16.62
CA LEU A 84 -9.58 1.40 17.02
C LEU A 84 -9.37 2.57 16.05
N THR A 85 -9.60 2.36 14.75
CA THR A 85 -9.32 3.34 13.69
C THR A 85 -10.57 4.07 13.17
N ALA A 86 -11.74 3.83 13.76
CA ALA A 86 -13.04 4.27 13.26
C ALA A 86 -13.12 5.76 12.87
N GLN A 87 -12.66 6.68 13.74
CA GLN A 87 -12.68 8.11 13.43
C GLN A 87 -11.81 8.43 12.20
N GLN A 88 -10.58 7.90 12.16
CA GLN A 88 -9.67 8.09 11.02
C GLN A 88 -10.22 7.45 9.74
N MET A 89 -10.97 6.33 9.82
CA MET A 89 -11.66 5.76 8.67
C MET A 89 -12.73 6.69 8.10
N ILE A 90 -13.54 7.32 8.96
CA ILE A 90 -14.59 8.26 8.56
C ILE A 90 -13.99 9.49 7.89
N ASP A 91 -12.98 10.10 8.51
CA ASP A 91 -12.31 11.29 7.99
C ASP A 91 -11.59 10.97 6.66
N HIS A 92 -10.87 9.84 6.59
CA HIS A 92 -10.18 9.44 5.37
C HIS A 92 -11.15 9.13 4.22
N TYR A 93 -12.28 8.46 4.50
CA TYR A 93 -13.34 8.26 3.51
C TYR A 93 -13.90 9.60 3.01
N ALA A 94 -14.16 10.56 3.90
CA ALA A 94 -14.64 11.89 3.53
C ALA A 94 -13.62 12.69 2.67
N ASN A 95 -12.33 12.40 2.82
CA ASN A 95 -11.28 13.00 2.00
C ASN A 95 -11.15 12.32 0.63
N MET A 96 -11.18 10.99 0.61
CA MET A 96 -10.90 10.18 -0.58
C MET A 96 -12.10 10.01 -1.51
N TYR A 97 -13.32 9.93 -0.98
CA TYR A 97 -14.54 9.78 -1.77
C TYR A 97 -14.65 10.81 -2.90
N PRO A 98 -14.55 12.14 -2.66
CA PRO A 98 -14.66 13.14 -3.73
C PRO A 98 -13.48 13.13 -4.71
N GLN A 99 -12.35 12.49 -4.39
CA GLN A 99 -11.20 12.37 -5.31
C GLN A 99 -11.48 11.37 -6.43
N LEU A 100 -12.27 10.33 -6.14
CA LEU A 100 -12.56 9.24 -7.09
C LEU A 100 -13.98 9.33 -7.64
N ILE A 101 -14.97 9.66 -6.79
CA ILE A 101 -16.39 9.73 -7.15
C ILE A 101 -16.81 11.21 -7.11
N HIS A 102 -16.51 11.91 -8.21
CA HIS A 102 -16.81 13.34 -8.39
C HIS A 102 -18.06 13.59 -9.26
N ASP A 103 -18.51 12.59 -10.02
CA ASP A 103 -19.76 12.62 -10.79
C ASP A 103 -20.74 11.57 -10.22
N PRO A 104 -21.98 11.95 -9.84
CA PRO A 104 -23.00 11.01 -9.39
C PRO A 104 -23.25 9.80 -10.32
N LYS A 105 -22.99 9.95 -11.62
CA LYS A 105 -23.12 8.86 -12.61
C LYS A 105 -22.15 7.69 -12.36
N ILE A 106 -21.05 7.92 -11.66
CA ILE A 106 -20.05 6.88 -11.31
C ILE A 106 -20.64 5.89 -10.31
N LEU A 107 -21.47 6.38 -9.37
CA LEU A 107 -21.83 5.63 -8.17
C LEU A 107 -22.60 4.33 -8.48
N GLY A 108 -23.63 4.41 -9.32
CA GLY A 108 -24.49 3.26 -9.63
C GLY A 108 -23.74 2.08 -10.28
N PRO A 109 -23.03 2.30 -11.41
CA PRO A 109 -22.21 1.27 -12.06
C PRO A 109 -21.15 0.69 -11.13
N LEU A 110 -20.47 1.54 -10.37
CA LEU A 110 -19.42 1.09 -9.45
C LEU A 110 -19.99 0.24 -8.30
N GLN A 111 -21.07 0.67 -7.66
CA GLN A 111 -21.74 -0.11 -6.61
C GLN A 111 -22.21 -1.47 -7.13
N SER A 112 -22.76 -1.51 -8.35
CA SER A 112 -23.18 -2.76 -8.99
C SER A 112 -22.00 -3.70 -9.22
N PHE A 113 -20.88 -3.20 -9.74
CA PHE A 113 -19.67 -4.00 -9.94
C PHE A 113 -19.13 -4.55 -8.63
N MET A 114 -18.91 -3.68 -7.62
CA MET A 114 -18.36 -4.06 -6.32
C MET A 114 -19.25 -5.10 -5.61
N THR A 115 -20.58 -4.94 -5.68
CA THR A 115 -21.54 -5.90 -5.10
C THR A 115 -21.44 -7.27 -5.77
N LYS A 116 -21.36 -7.31 -7.11
CA LYS A 116 -21.22 -8.56 -7.87
C LYS A 116 -19.88 -9.23 -7.60
N GLN A 117 -18.81 -8.45 -7.50
CA GLN A 117 -17.46 -8.95 -7.23
C GLN A 117 -17.34 -9.56 -5.83
N ASP A 118 -17.88 -8.88 -4.82
CA ASP A 118 -17.94 -9.42 -3.45
C ASP A 118 -18.80 -10.69 -3.37
N SER A 119 -19.97 -10.70 -4.01
CA SER A 119 -20.83 -11.89 -4.08
C SER A 119 -20.12 -13.07 -4.75
N TRP A 120 -19.46 -12.83 -5.88
CA TRP A 120 -18.70 -13.87 -6.59
C TRP A 120 -17.54 -14.40 -5.73
N THR A 121 -16.79 -13.52 -5.07
CA THR A 121 -15.70 -13.92 -4.18
C THR A 121 -16.21 -14.82 -3.06
N ARG A 122 -17.31 -14.44 -2.39
CA ARG A 122 -17.93 -15.23 -1.32
C ARG A 122 -18.46 -16.57 -1.83
N GLU A 123 -19.02 -16.61 -3.04
CA GLU A 123 -19.45 -17.86 -3.67
C GLU A 123 -18.27 -18.79 -3.94
N GLN A 124 -17.17 -18.28 -4.50
CA GLN A 124 -15.96 -19.07 -4.73
C GLN A 124 -15.35 -19.58 -3.42
N VAL A 125 -15.31 -18.77 -2.37
CA VAL A 125 -14.89 -19.20 -1.03
C VAL A 125 -15.77 -20.34 -0.54
N LYS A 126 -17.11 -20.21 -0.63
CA LYS A 126 -18.04 -21.26 -0.19
C LYS A 126 -17.84 -22.57 -0.93
N LEU A 127 -17.59 -22.52 -2.25
CA LEU A 127 -17.43 -23.70 -3.10
C LEU A 127 -16.06 -24.36 -2.95
N ASN A 128 -15.00 -23.59 -2.76
CA ASN A 128 -13.63 -24.08 -2.95
C ASN A 128 -12.75 -24.05 -1.69
N LYS A 129 -13.18 -23.44 -0.56
CA LYS A 129 -12.31 -23.27 0.63
C LYS A 129 -11.80 -24.56 1.29
N SER A 130 -12.43 -25.70 1.01
CA SER A 130 -12.00 -27.01 1.50
C SER A 130 -11.02 -27.73 0.58
N LEU A 131 -10.81 -27.24 -0.66
CA LEU A 131 -10.01 -27.90 -1.69
C LEU A 131 -8.80 -27.06 -2.13
N ASP A 132 -8.89 -25.73 -2.04
CA ASP A 132 -7.86 -24.81 -2.53
C ASP A 132 -7.45 -23.82 -1.41
N PRO A 133 -6.17 -23.82 -0.99
CA PRO A 133 -5.64 -22.87 -0.02
C PRO A 133 -5.87 -21.40 -0.40
N LEU A 134 -5.88 -21.08 -1.69
CA LEU A 134 -6.19 -19.72 -2.17
C LEU A 134 -7.56 -19.27 -1.68
N TRP A 135 -8.58 -20.11 -1.87
CA TRP A 135 -9.95 -19.79 -1.50
C TRP A 135 -10.19 -19.89 0.01
N LYS A 136 -9.42 -20.71 0.73
CA LYS A 136 -9.39 -20.69 2.20
C LYS A 136 -8.90 -19.34 2.72
N HIS A 137 -7.78 -18.83 2.22
CA HIS A 137 -7.23 -17.53 2.59
C HIS A 137 -8.08 -16.35 2.07
N ALA A 138 -8.76 -16.48 0.93
CA ALA A 138 -9.73 -15.50 0.47
C ALA A 138 -10.89 -15.38 1.47
N GLY A 139 -11.32 -16.50 2.06
CA GLY A 139 -12.28 -16.52 3.17
C GLY A 139 -11.79 -15.76 4.40
N PHE A 140 -10.51 -15.87 4.75
CA PHE A 140 -9.91 -15.10 5.84
C PHE A 140 -9.92 -13.59 5.57
N ILE A 141 -9.59 -13.17 4.35
CA ILE A 141 -9.64 -11.76 3.94
C ILE A 141 -11.07 -11.22 4.00
N VAL A 142 -12.05 -11.98 3.51
CA VAL A 142 -13.48 -11.63 3.59
C VAL A 142 -13.92 -11.49 5.05
N ALA A 143 -13.57 -12.45 5.91
CA ALA A 143 -13.88 -12.39 7.33
C ALA A 143 -13.27 -11.16 8.02
N GLN A 144 -12.02 -10.80 7.69
CA GLN A 144 -11.38 -9.59 8.21
C GLN A 144 -12.11 -8.31 7.77
N MET A 145 -12.60 -8.24 6.53
CA MET A 145 -13.38 -7.10 6.04
C MET A 145 -14.74 -7.01 6.74
N ASP A 146 -15.41 -8.13 6.96
CA ASP A 146 -16.68 -8.20 7.73
C ASP A 146 -16.46 -7.74 9.18
N GLY A 147 -15.36 -8.19 9.79
CA GLY A 147 -14.89 -7.73 11.08
C GLY A 147 -14.68 -6.23 11.12
N LEU A 148 -13.90 -5.69 10.17
CA LEU A 148 -13.60 -4.27 10.05
C LEU A 148 -14.87 -3.41 9.99
N GLN A 149 -15.86 -3.82 9.20
CA GLN A 149 -17.16 -3.15 9.14
C GLN A 149 -17.91 -3.22 10.48
N ALA A 150 -17.93 -4.38 11.14
CA ALA A 150 -18.59 -4.55 12.43
C ALA A 150 -17.93 -3.71 13.54
N GLY A 151 -16.60 -3.62 13.54
CA GLY A 151 -15.82 -2.81 14.49
C GLY A 151 -16.10 -1.32 14.37
N VAL A 152 -16.04 -0.77 13.15
CA VAL A 152 -16.36 0.65 12.91
C VAL A 152 -17.83 0.95 13.22
N ALA A 153 -18.73 0.00 12.95
CA ALA A 153 -20.15 0.15 13.27
C ALA A 153 -20.42 0.18 14.79
N HIS A 154 -19.72 -0.67 15.56
CA HIS A 154 -19.81 -0.62 17.02
C HIS A 154 -19.32 0.73 17.56
N TRP A 155 -18.14 1.17 17.14
CA TRP A 155 -17.61 2.47 17.55
C TRP A 155 -18.58 3.61 17.21
N ALA A 156 -19.11 3.64 15.98
CA ALA A 156 -20.02 4.69 15.53
C ALA A 156 -21.30 4.73 16.38
N LYS A 157 -21.91 3.57 16.66
CA LYS A 157 -23.07 3.45 17.55
C LYS A 157 -22.76 4.01 18.94
N LYS A 158 -21.59 3.70 19.50
CA LYS A 158 -21.16 4.19 20.82
C LYS A 158 -20.99 5.71 20.84
N GLN A 159 -20.50 6.31 19.76
CA GLN A 159 -20.30 7.76 19.63
C GLN A 159 -21.55 8.52 19.13
N GLY A 160 -22.69 7.84 18.91
CA GLY A 160 -23.88 8.46 18.32
C GLY A 160 -23.68 8.94 16.88
N GLN A 161 -22.72 8.37 16.16
CA GLN A 161 -22.40 8.69 14.76
C GLN A 161 -23.01 7.65 13.81
N LYS A 162 -23.17 8.04 12.53
CA LYS A 162 -23.59 7.12 11.48
C LYS A 162 -22.44 6.17 11.13
N PRO A 163 -22.67 4.84 11.12
CA PRO A 163 -21.65 3.88 10.73
C PRO A 163 -21.30 3.99 9.24
N LEU A 164 -20.06 3.68 8.89
CA LEU A 164 -19.67 3.49 7.48
C LEU A 164 -20.48 2.33 6.88
N SER A 165 -20.94 2.51 5.65
CA SER A 165 -21.62 1.44 4.90
C SER A 165 -20.60 0.39 4.45
N LEU A 166 -21.10 -0.81 4.09
CA LEU A 166 -20.25 -1.85 3.47
C LEU A 166 -19.53 -1.30 2.23
N PHE A 167 -20.25 -0.55 1.38
CA PHE A 167 -19.65 0.10 0.20
C PHE A 167 -18.52 1.05 0.58
N ALA A 168 -18.63 1.82 1.66
CA ALA A 168 -17.56 2.71 2.10
C ALA A 168 -16.31 1.92 2.53
N VAL A 169 -16.48 0.81 3.26
CA VAL A 169 -15.37 -0.07 3.65
C VAL A 169 -14.73 -0.74 2.43
N GLN A 170 -15.53 -1.22 1.48
CA GLN A 170 -15.05 -1.79 0.21
C GLN A 170 -14.33 -0.74 -0.63
N PHE A 171 -14.85 0.48 -0.70
CA PHE A 171 -14.24 1.61 -1.41
C PHE A 171 -12.83 1.89 -0.89
N LEU A 172 -12.64 1.96 0.44
CA LEU A 172 -11.34 2.19 1.05
C LEU A 172 -10.33 1.10 0.66
N ASN A 173 -10.73 -0.17 0.67
CA ASN A 173 -9.85 -1.27 0.31
C ASN A 173 -9.53 -1.35 -1.19
N ALA A 174 -10.42 -0.84 -2.04
CA ALA A 174 -10.29 -0.90 -3.49
C ALA A 174 -9.68 0.37 -4.13
N VAL A 175 -9.24 1.37 -3.37
CA VAL A 175 -8.81 2.68 -3.92
C VAL A 175 -7.85 2.57 -5.10
N GLY A 176 -6.89 1.66 -5.07
CA GLY A 176 -5.98 1.41 -6.20
C GLY A 176 -6.69 0.82 -7.41
N ASP A 177 -7.55 -0.19 -7.20
CA ASP A 177 -8.35 -0.81 -8.25
C ASP A 177 -9.35 0.18 -8.88
N LEU A 178 -9.88 1.12 -8.10
CA LEU A 178 -10.83 2.13 -8.55
C LEU A 178 -10.24 3.09 -9.59
N LEU A 179 -8.91 3.26 -9.61
CA LEU A 179 -8.23 4.11 -10.60
C LEU A 179 -8.38 3.58 -12.02
N ASP A 180 -8.42 2.26 -12.19
CA ASP A 180 -8.65 1.59 -13.48
C ASP A 180 -10.14 1.30 -13.69
N LEU A 181 -10.83 0.86 -12.63
CA LEU A 181 -12.22 0.40 -12.71
C LEU A 181 -13.21 1.52 -13.01
N ILE A 182 -13.07 2.69 -12.39
CA ILE A 182 -14.02 3.80 -12.62
C ILE A 182 -13.99 4.24 -14.09
N PRO A 183 -12.81 4.52 -14.70
CA PRO A 183 -12.74 4.79 -16.12
C PRO A 183 -13.30 3.66 -16.97
N ALA A 184 -13.06 2.38 -16.61
CA ALA A 184 -13.57 1.21 -17.34
C ALA A 184 -15.10 1.16 -17.37
N LEU A 185 -15.75 1.40 -16.23
CA LEU A 185 -17.22 1.30 -16.09
C LEU A 185 -17.98 2.52 -16.59
N VAL A 186 -17.40 3.71 -16.48
CA VAL A 186 -18.04 4.96 -16.90
C VAL A 186 -17.09 5.72 -17.83
N PRO A 187 -17.00 5.30 -19.11
CA PRO A 187 -16.19 6.01 -20.08
C PRO A 187 -16.73 7.44 -20.25
N THR A 188 -15.87 8.44 -20.05
CA THR A 188 -16.23 9.82 -20.40
C THR A 188 -16.43 9.93 -21.92
N SER A 189 -17.36 10.79 -22.36
CA SER A 189 -17.71 11.04 -23.77
C SER A 189 -16.56 11.53 -24.68
N ASN A 190 -15.36 11.71 -24.13
CA ASN A 190 -14.16 12.04 -24.89
C ASN A 190 -13.05 11.00 -24.61
N PRO A 191 -12.99 9.90 -25.39
CA PRO A 191 -11.95 8.88 -25.28
C PRO A 191 -10.52 9.44 -25.41
N LEU A 192 -10.36 10.61 -26.04
CA LEU A 192 -9.08 11.32 -26.16
C LEU A 192 -8.56 11.87 -24.82
N LEU A 193 -9.43 12.04 -23.81
CA LEU A 193 -9.04 12.41 -22.44
C LEU A 193 -8.61 11.20 -21.60
N ARG A 194 -8.94 9.96 -22.02
CA ARG A 194 -8.26 8.74 -21.55
C ARG A 194 -6.79 8.70 -22.02
N ASN A 195 -6.44 9.47 -23.07
CA ASN A 195 -5.14 9.36 -23.73
C ASN A 195 -4.13 10.49 -23.44
N PHE A 196 -4.49 11.71 -23.03
CA PHE A 196 -3.51 12.83 -23.05
C PHE A 196 -3.47 13.79 -21.87
N LYS A 197 -4.25 13.57 -20.82
CA LYS A 197 -3.79 14.04 -19.51
C LYS A 197 -2.86 12.93 -19.04
N LEU A 198 -1.56 13.23 -18.87
CA LEU A 198 -0.70 12.49 -17.92
C LEU A 198 -1.65 11.99 -16.84
N PRO A 199 -1.80 10.66 -16.60
CA PRO A 199 -2.73 10.17 -15.61
C PRO A 199 -2.53 11.09 -14.42
N GLY A 200 -3.59 11.79 -14.00
CA GLY A 200 -3.49 12.93 -13.09
C GLY A 200 -2.89 12.58 -11.73
N MET A 201 -2.42 11.33 -11.59
CA MET A 201 -1.89 10.62 -10.45
C MET A 201 -0.99 9.46 -10.95
N SER A 202 0.05 9.69 -11.78
CA SER A 202 1.02 8.61 -12.08
C SER A 202 1.96 8.41 -10.88
N HIS A 203 1.91 7.20 -10.32
CA HIS A 203 2.29 6.89 -8.94
C HIS A 203 3.81 6.73 -8.71
N CYS A 204 4.19 5.89 -7.76
CA CYS A 204 5.37 5.98 -6.89
C CYS A 204 6.75 5.87 -7.55
N SER A 205 7.80 6.11 -6.76
CA SER A 205 9.18 5.74 -7.09
C SER A 205 9.70 4.72 -6.08
N ALA A 206 10.43 3.70 -6.54
CA ALA A 206 11.09 2.71 -5.68
C ALA A 206 12.55 2.53 -6.08
N LEU A 207 13.37 2.16 -5.08
CA LEU A 207 14.77 1.82 -5.26
C LEU A 207 15.15 0.67 -4.34
N ILE A 208 15.66 -0.41 -4.93
CA ILE A 208 16.37 -1.47 -4.22
C ILE A 208 17.85 -1.31 -4.54
N LYS A 209 18.68 -1.11 -3.52
CA LYS A 209 20.10 -0.79 -3.67
C LYS A 209 20.93 -1.84 -2.95
N MET A 210 21.77 -2.55 -3.70
CA MET A 210 22.81 -3.40 -3.16
C MET A 210 24.09 -2.57 -2.99
N LEU A 211 24.70 -2.62 -1.79
CA LEU A 211 25.99 -1.95 -1.55
C LEU A 211 27.16 -2.67 -2.24
N PRO A 212 28.28 -1.97 -2.55
CA PRO A 212 29.27 -2.45 -3.50
C PRO A 212 29.90 -3.82 -3.20
N GLY A 213 30.15 -4.13 -1.94
CA GLY A 213 30.67 -5.42 -1.47
C GLY A 213 29.59 -6.33 -0.88
N PHE A 214 28.32 -6.09 -1.19
CA PHE A 214 27.15 -6.76 -0.61
C PHE A 214 27.04 -6.59 0.90
N GLU A 215 27.59 -5.52 1.46
CA GLU A 215 27.65 -5.26 2.90
C GLU A 215 26.26 -5.03 3.49
N ASN A 216 25.35 -4.49 2.68
CA ASN A 216 23.95 -4.29 3.02
C ASN A 216 23.09 -4.24 1.75
N LEU A 217 21.79 -4.48 1.93
CA LEU A 217 20.77 -4.26 0.92
C LEU A 217 19.80 -3.23 1.48
N LEU A 218 19.59 -2.14 0.74
CA LEU A 218 18.69 -1.06 1.10
C LEU A 218 17.43 -1.11 0.24
N PHE A 219 16.28 -0.83 0.83
CA PHE A 219 14.98 -0.99 0.20
C PHE A 219 14.10 0.21 0.51
N ALA A 220 13.61 0.89 -0.53
CA ALA A 220 12.83 2.10 -0.36
C ALA A 220 11.70 2.26 -1.35
N HIS A 221 10.68 2.97 -0.89
CA HIS A 221 9.50 3.30 -1.65
C HIS A 221 8.96 4.68 -1.26
N SER A 222 8.65 5.51 -2.26
CA SER A 222 8.07 6.84 -2.09
C SER A 222 6.76 6.95 -2.86
N SER A 223 5.65 6.98 -2.13
CA SER A 223 4.31 7.04 -2.69
C SER A 223 4.04 8.39 -3.32
N TRP A 224 3.43 8.39 -4.51
CA TRP A 224 2.92 9.59 -5.16
C TRP A 224 1.42 9.43 -5.35
N TYR A 225 0.60 10.35 -4.86
CA TYR A 225 -0.85 10.39 -5.11
C TYR A 225 -1.42 11.76 -4.66
N THR A 226 -2.74 11.91 -4.54
CA THR A 226 -3.35 13.12 -3.96
C THR A 226 -2.92 13.30 -2.51
N TYR A 227 -2.59 14.53 -2.10
CA TYR A 227 -2.23 14.83 -0.71
C TYR A 227 -3.42 14.62 0.25
N ALA A 228 -4.66 14.56 -0.25
CA ALA A 228 -5.83 14.16 0.53
C ALA A 228 -5.70 12.73 1.11
N ALA A 229 -4.80 11.91 0.56
CA ALA A 229 -4.52 10.57 1.06
C ALA A 229 -3.55 10.56 2.26
N THR A 230 -2.96 11.67 2.68
CA THR A 230 -1.90 11.71 3.73
C THR A 230 -2.37 11.43 5.16
N MET A 231 -3.56 10.83 5.36
CA MET A 231 -3.98 10.28 6.64
C MET A 231 -3.38 8.90 6.81
N ARG A 232 -2.22 8.83 7.46
CA ARG A 232 -1.37 7.63 7.43
C ARG A 232 -1.42 6.82 8.72
N ILE A 233 -1.50 5.50 8.56
CA ILE A 233 -1.29 4.53 9.63
C ILE A 233 -0.20 3.56 9.20
N TYR A 234 0.89 3.47 9.96
CA TYR A 234 1.83 2.36 9.81
C TYR A 234 1.30 1.16 10.62
N LYS A 235 1.21 -0.01 9.99
CA LYS A 235 0.54 -1.19 10.56
C LYS A 235 1.51 -2.31 10.83
N HIS A 236 1.33 -2.94 11.98
CA HIS A 236 1.99 -4.17 12.39
C HIS A 236 0.92 -5.21 12.73
N TRP A 237 0.89 -6.33 12.01
CA TRP A 237 -0.04 -7.42 12.28
C TRP A 237 0.75 -8.68 12.61
N ASP A 238 0.30 -9.42 13.62
CA ASP A 238 0.76 -10.76 13.95
C ASP A 238 -0.45 -11.63 14.26
N PHE A 239 -0.89 -12.37 13.24
CA PHE A 239 -2.00 -13.30 13.37
C PHE A 239 -1.45 -14.72 13.47
N HIS A 240 -1.85 -15.44 14.51
CA HIS A 240 -1.60 -16.86 14.61
C HIS A 240 -2.58 -17.59 13.69
N ILE A 241 -2.05 -18.30 12.69
CA ILE A 241 -2.84 -19.00 11.67
C ILE A 241 -2.44 -20.47 11.71
N THR A 242 -3.44 -21.34 11.80
CA THR A 242 -3.24 -22.79 11.92
C THR A 242 -3.34 -23.51 10.58
N GLU A 243 -3.86 -22.87 9.53
CA GLU A 243 -3.90 -23.41 8.17
C GLU A 243 -2.47 -23.73 7.66
N PRO A 244 -2.20 -25.00 7.28
CA PRO A 244 -0.83 -25.50 7.07
C PRO A 244 -0.10 -24.95 5.84
N HIS A 245 -0.80 -24.37 4.87
CA HIS A 245 -0.21 -23.75 3.67
C HIS A 245 0.11 -22.27 3.88
N THR A 246 -0.14 -21.74 5.08
CA THR A 246 0.19 -20.35 5.42
C THR A 246 1.71 -20.14 5.47
N ALA A 247 2.22 -19.24 4.65
CA ALA A 247 3.61 -18.78 4.72
C ALA A 247 3.83 -17.81 5.88
N THR A 248 2.90 -16.87 6.10
CA THR A 248 2.99 -15.92 7.23
C THR A 248 1.65 -15.26 7.59
N GLY A 249 1.41 -15.09 8.89
CA GLY A 249 0.42 -14.17 9.45
C GLY A 249 1.02 -12.87 10.01
N LYS A 250 2.35 -12.70 9.93
CA LYS A 250 3.10 -11.53 10.39
C LYS A 250 3.42 -10.57 9.24
N LEU A 251 3.05 -9.30 9.40
CA LEU A 251 3.19 -8.26 8.38
C LEU A 251 3.55 -6.91 9.04
N SER A 252 4.39 -6.10 8.39
CA SER A 252 4.59 -4.70 8.76
C SER A 252 4.68 -3.81 7.54
N PHE A 253 3.83 -2.79 7.46
CA PHE A 253 3.59 -2.05 6.22
C PHE A 253 3.03 -0.65 6.45
N SER A 254 3.35 0.27 5.55
CA SER A 254 2.68 1.59 5.51
C SER A 254 1.27 1.45 4.96
N SER A 255 0.30 2.19 5.48
CA SER A 255 -1.11 2.02 5.13
C SER A 255 -1.93 3.27 5.41
N TYR A 256 -3.24 3.11 5.26
CA TYR A 256 -4.29 4.09 5.54
C TYR A 256 -5.34 3.52 6.52
N PRO A 257 -6.15 4.37 7.16
CA PRO A 257 -7.27 3.95 7.99
C PRO A 257 -8.29 3.11 7.19
N GLY A 258 -8.63 1.93 7.69
CA GLY A 258 -9.62 1.02 7.06
C GLY A 258 -9.11 0.23 5.85
N PHE A 259 -7.87 0.44 5.42
CA PHE A 259 -7.27 -0.32 4.34
C PHE A 259 -6.64 -1.58 4.89
N LEU A 260 -7.14 -2.75 4.52
CA LEU A 260 -6.53 -4.03 4.83
C LEU A 260 -5.39 -4.38 3.86
N VAL A 261 -4.78 -3.36 3.26
CA VAL A 261 -3.71 -3.38 2.26
C VAL A 261 -2.90 -2.08 2.39
N SER A 262 -1.68 -2.04 1.84
CA SER A 262 -0.80 -0.88 1.93
C SER A 262 -1.23 0.23 0.97
N LEU A 263 -1.72 -0.12 -0.23
CA LEU A 263 -1.89 0.74 -1.42
C LEU A 263 -0.56 1.30 -1.93
N ASP A 264 0.35 1.72 -1.05
CA ASP A 264 1.59 2.39 -1.40
C ASP A 264 2.36 1.72 -2.52
N ASP A 265 2.93 0.52 -2.37
CA ASP A 265 2.88 -0.52 -1.36
C ASP A 265 4.31 -0.69 -0.79
N PHE A 266 4.41 -0.95 0.51
CA PHE A 266 5.68 -1.29 1.16
C PHE A 266 5.41 -2.30 2.27
N TYR A 267 5.99 -3.49 2.16
CA TYR A 267 5.74 -4.61 3.06
C TYR A 267 7.02 -5.30 3.52
N LEU A 268 7.05 -5.61 4.80
CA LEU A 268 7.97 -6.56 5.44
C LEU A 268 7.14 -7.76 5.89
N LEU A 269 7.46 -8.94 5.37
CA LEU A 269 6.64 -10.15 5.52
C LEU A 269 7.38 -11.16 6.41
N GLY A 270 6.65 -11.86 7.28
CA GLY A 270 7.23 -12.89 8.16
C GLY A 270 7.79 -14.12 7.44
N SER A 271 7.43 -14.33 6.17
CA SER A 271 8.08 -15.34 5.31
C SER A 271 9.52 -14.97 4.93
N GLY A 272 9.99 -13.75 5.27
CA GLY A 272 11.29 -13.22 4.88
C GLY A 272 11.26 -12.44 3.57
N LEU A 273 10.11 -12.37 2.90
CA LEU A 273 9.91 -11.56 1.71
C LEU A 273 9.76 -10.06 2.05
N MET A 274 10.26 -9.20 1.18
CA MET A 274 9.99 -7.76 1.19
C MET A 274 9.33 -7.40 -0.13
N MET A 275 8.25 -6.62 -0.11
CA MET A 275 7.49 -6.30 -1.32
C MET A 275 7.20 -4.81 -1.41
N THR A 276 7.44 -4.26 -2.60
CA THR A 276 6.99 -2.91 -2.98
C THR A 276 6.55 -2.93 -4.44
N GLN A 277 5.85 -1.90 -4.90
CA GLN A 277 5.41 -1.77 -6.29
C GLN A 277 5.47 -0.31 -6.74
N THR A 278 5.38 -0.10 -8.05
CA THR A 278 4.95 1.19 -8.61
C THR A 278 3.89 0.95 -9.68
N THR A 279 2.89 1.82 -9.79
CA THR A 279 1.78 1.63 -10.75
C THR A 279 2.21 1.93 -12.16
N ASN A 280 1.99 0.99 -13.07
CA ASN A 280 2.12 1.21 -14.51
C ASN A 280 0.78 1.74 -15.05
N ASN A 281 0.84 2.51 -16.12
CA ASN A 281 -0.37 2.92 -16.83
C ASN A 281 -0.72 1.87 -17.89
N VAL A 282 -1.98 1.82 -18.28
CA VAL A 282 -2.43 1.03 -19.43
C VAL A 282 -3.14 1.99 -20.39
N PHE A 283 -2.44 2.39 -21.44
CA PHE A 283 -2.96 3.31 -22.46
C PHE A 283 -3.81 2.60 -23.51
N ASN A 284 -3.59 1.29 -23.70
CA ASN A 284 -4.44 0.49 -24.56
C ASN A 284 -5.79 0.21 -23.89
N ALA A 285 -6.75 1.11 -24.14
CA ALA A 285 -8.08 1.08 -23.55
C ALA A 285 -8.86 -0.22 -23.82
N SER A 286 -8.59 -0.92 -24.92
CA SER A 286 -9.30 -2.17 -25.28
C SER A 286 -9.02 -3.32 -24.29
N LEU A 287 -7.90 -3.26 -23.56
CA LEU A 287 -7.60 -4.26 -22.54
C LEU A 287 -8.62 -4.25 -21.40
N PHE A 288 -9.21 -3.09 -21.10
CA PHE A 288 -10.21 -2.95 -20.04
C PHE A 288 -11.58 -3.52 -20.40
N ASP A 289 -11.83 -3.88 -21.66
CA ASP A 289 -13.08 -4.55 -22.07
C ASP A 289 -13.20 -5.97 -21.46
N THR A 290 -12.09 -6.51 -20.95
CA THR A 290 -12.02 -7.81 -20.28
C THR A 290 -12.28 -7.75 -18.77
N VAL A 291 -12.37 -6.54 -18.19
CA VAL A 291 -12.62 -6.35 -16.75
C VAL A 291 -14.00 -6.90 -16.40
N THR A 292 -14.03 -7.82 -15.44
CA THR A 292 -15.25 -8.52 -15.02
C THR A 292 -15.34 -8.58 -13.50
N PRO A 293 -16.54 -8.51 -12.90
CA PRO A 293 -16.71 -8.73 -11.47
C PRO A 293 -16.39 -10.17 -11.04
N ASN A 294 -16.27 -11.13 -11.98
CA ASN A 294 -15.87 -12.50 -11.67
C ASN A 294 -14.35 -12.64 -11.57
N SER A 295 -13.74 -11.77 -10.76
CA SER A 295 -12.29 -11.62 -10.60
C SER A 295 -11.94 -11.24 -9.17
N LEU A 296 -10.69 -11.44 -8.78
CA LEU A 296 -10.17 -10.89 -7.54
C LEU A 296 -9.52 -9.54 -7.81
N LEU A 297 -9.88 -8.54 -7.00
CA LEU A 297 -9.24 -7.22 -7.04
C LEU A 297 -7.77 -7.33 -6.63
N ALA A 298 -6.93 -6.40 -7.07
CA ALA A 298 -5.49 -6.42 -6.83
C ALA A 298 -5.16 -6.48 -5.33
N TRP A 299 -5.84 -5.69 -4.50
CA TRP A 299 -5.61 -5.70 -3.06
C TRP A 299 -5.84 -7.08 -2.42
N GLN A 300 -6.81 -7.85 -2.93
CA GLN A 300 -7.09 -9.22 -2.48
C GLN A 300 -5.96 -10.15 -2.92
N ARG A 301 -5.55 -10.08 -4.20
CA ARG A 301 -4.47 -10.92 -4.76
C ARG A 301 -3.13 -10.65 -4.11
N VAL A 302 -2.80 -9.40 -3.80
CA VAL A 302 -1.61 -9.02 -3.02
C VAL A 302 -1.65 -9.67 -1.62
N ARG A 303 -2.78 -9.57 -0.91
CA ARG A 303 -2.94 -10.19 0.41
C ARG A 303 -2.86 -11.72 0.37
N LEU A 304 -3.40 -12.35 -0.67
CA LEU A 304 -3.29 -13.79 -0.89
C LEU A 304 -1.83 -14.20 -1.13
N ALA A 305 -1.13 -13.49 -2.01
CA ALA A 305 0.28 -13.74 -2.29
C ALA A 305 1.17 -13.58 -1.05
N HIS A 306 0.92 -12.56 -0.22
CA HIS A 306 1.62 -12.42 1.07
C HIS A 306 1.38 -13.59 2.02
N SER A 307 0.17 -14.12 2.06
CA SER A 307 -0.19 -15.16 3.02
C SER A 307 0.34 -16.54 2.63
N LEU A 308 0.58 -16.79 1.33
CA LEU A 308 0.85 -18.11 0.78
C LEU A 308 2.26 -18.30 0.23
N ALA A 309 3.00 -17.23 -0.07
CA ALA A 309 4.30 -17.33 -0.73
C ALA A 309 5.50 -17.28 0.22
N ASN A 310 6.44 -18.19 0.01
CA ASN A 310 7.77 -18.21 0.64
C ASN A 310 8.87 -17.69 -0.28
N THR A 311 8.63 -17.67 -1.60
CA THR A 311 9.59 -17.16 -2.60
C THR A 311 8.94 -16.10 -3.49
N GLY A 312 9.77 -15.32 -4.19
CA GLY A 312 9.28 -14.34 -5.16
C GLY A 312 8.51 -14.96 -6.34
N GLU A 313 8.91 -16.16 -6.77
CA GLU A 313 8.21 -16.90 -7.84
C GLU A 313 6.83 -17.39 -7.37
N GLU A 314 6.73 -17.99 -6.18
CA GLU A 314 5.45 -18.39 -5.59
C GLU A 314 4.51 -17.20 -5.39
N TRP A 315 5.06 -16.03 -5.01
CA TRP A 315 4.31 -14.79 -4.90
C TRP A 315 3.71 -14.41 -6.25
N ALA A 316 4.52 -14.44 -7.32
CA ALA A 316 4.09 -14.10 -8.67
C ALA A 316 3.01 -15.08 -9.19
N GLN A 317 3.19 -16.38 -8.99
CA GLN A 317 2.23 -17.41 -9.37
C GLN A 317 0.90 -17.24 -8.64
N THR A 318 0.94 -16.97 -7.33
CA THR A 318 -0.26 -16.74 -6.52
C THR A 318 -0.98 -15.46 -6.93
N PHE A 319 -0.25 -14.36 -7.08
CA PHE A 319 -0.78 -13.06 -7.49
C PHE A 319 -1.44 -13.09 -8.88
N SER A 320 -0.95 -13.95 -9.79
CA SER A 320 -1.46 -14.09 -11.15
C SER A 320 -2.86 -14.71 -11.25
N LYS A 321 -3.30 -15.44 -10.22
CA LYS A 321 -4.60 -16.13 -10.23
C LYS A 321 -5.75 -15.13 -10.22
N HIS A 322 -6.77 -15.36 -11.06
CA HIS A 322 -7.97 -14.53 -11.19
C HIS A 322 -7.70 -13.05 -11.52
N ASN A 323 -6.61 -12.75 -12.23
CA ASN A 323 -6.31 -11.40 -12.72
C ASN A 323 -7.22 -11.01 -13.91
N TYR A 324 -7.95 -9.91 -13.75
CA TYR A 324 -8.68 -9.24 -14.84
C TYR A 324 -8.40 -7.73 -14.92
N GLY A 325 -7.28 -7.25 -14.36
CA GLY A 325 -6.67 -6.00 -14.82
C GLY A 325 -6.97 -4.70 -14.10
N THR A 326 -7.24 -4.72 -12.81
CA THR A 326 -7.31 -3.49 -12.01
C THR A 326 -6.05 -3.34 -11.16
N TYR A 327 -5.68 -2.09 -10.91
CA TYR A 327 -4.47 -1.65 -10.25
C TYR A 327 -3.19 -2.27 -10.84
N ASN A 328 -2.92 -1.91 -12.09
CA ASN A 328 -1.85 -2.48 -12.90
C ASN A 328 -0.47 -1.97 -12.45
N ASN A 329 0.33 -2.82 -11.84
CA ASN A 329 1.57 -2.42 -11.17
C ASN A 329 2.77 -3.25 -11.64
N GLN A 330 3.98 -2.71 -11.41
CA GLN A 330 5.22 -3.46 -11.30
C GLN A 330 5.53 -3.72 -9.83
N TYR A 331 5.44 -4.97 -9.39
CA TYR A 331 5.83 -5.42 -8.05
C TYR A 331 7.27 -5.92 -8.06
N MET A 332 7.99 -5.61 -6.98
CA MET A 332 9.34 -6.05 -6.72
C MET A 332 9.31 -6.87 -5.43
N VAL A 333 9.50 -8.18 -5.57
CA VAL A 333 9.48 -9.13 -4.45
C VAL A 333 10.92 -9.57 -4.19
N LEU A 334 11.46 -9.12 -3.07
CA LEU A 334 12.80 -9.44 -2.63
C LEU A 334 12.76 -10.57 -1.60
N ASP A 335 13.46 -11.67 -1.90
CA ASP A 335 13.61 -12.81 -0.99
C ASP A 335 14.91 -12.70 -0.20
N ARG A 336 14.80 -12.41 1.11
CA ARG A 336 15.97 -12.24 1.98
C ARG A 336 16.75 -13.53 2.17
N SER A 337 16.13 -14.70 2.02
CA SER A 337 16.82 -16.00 2.17
C SER A 337 17.88 -16.24 1.08
N LYS A 338 17.77 -15.53 -0.05
CA LYS A 338 18.68 -15.59 -1.20
C LYS A 338 19.82 -14.57 -1.14
N VAL A 339 19.87 -13.72 -0.11
CA VAL A 339 20.91 -12.71 0.05
C VAL A 339 21.79 -13.06 1.25
N LYS A 340 23.07 -13.30 1.00
CA LYS A 340 24.11 -13.52 2.03
C LYS A 340 25.04 -12.32 2.02
N LEU A 341 24.82 -11.40 2.96
CA LEU A 341 25.61 -10.18 3.07
C LEU A 341 27.12 -10.46 3.12
N GLY A 342 27.89 -9.66 2.40
CA GLY A 342 29.35 -9.79 2.27
C GLY A 342 29.81 -11.00 1.45
N HIS A 343 28.90 -11.79 0.87
CA HIS A 343 29.24 -13.05 0.21
C HIS A 343 28.59 -13.22 -1.16
N SER A 344 27.26 -13.42 -1.21
CA SER A 344 26.56 -13.70 -2.47
C SER A 344 25.12 -13.22 -2.48
N VAL A 345 24.63 -12.96 -3.69
CA VAL A 345 23.22 -12.75 -3.99
C VAL A 345 22.85 -13.89 -4.91
N ASP A 346 22.10 -14.87 -4.42
CA ASP A 346 21.76 -16.11 -5.12
C ASP A 346 20.52 -15.90 -6.01
N ASP A 347 20.35 -16.68 -7.08
CA ASP A 347 19.19 -16.55 -7.98
C ASP A 347 17.87 -16.72 -7.21
N GLY A 348 16.85 -15.96 -7.62
CA GLY A 348 15.57 -15.80 -6.95
C GLY A 348 15.55 -14.70 -5.88
N ALA A 349 16.63 -13.94 -5.67
CA ALA A 349 16.67 -12.87 -4.69
C ALA A 349 15.74 -11.70 -5.03
N LEU A 350 15.52 -11.41 -6.31
CA LEU A 350 14.55 -10.38 -6.74
C LEU A 350 13.68 -10.92 -7.87
N THR A 351 12.38 -11.06 -7.62
CA THR A 351 11.38 -11.33 -8.66
C THR A 351 10.64 -10.04 -8.98
N VAL A 352 10.62 -9.66 -10.26
CA VAL A 352 9.83 -8.52 -10.74
C VAL A 352 8.59 -9.06 -11.43
N VAL A 353 7.43 -8.56 -11.04
CA VAL A 353 6.11 -9.00 -11.51
C VAL A 353 5.36 -7.81 -12.08
N GLU A 354 4.83 -7.91 -13.29
CA GLU A 354 4.07 -6.85 -13.94
C GLU A 354 2.71 -7.34 -14.42
N GLN A 355 1.69 -6.55 -14.15
CA GLN A 355 0.31 -6.87 -14.52
C GLN A 355 -0.25 -5.84 -15.50
N ILE A 356 -1.05 -6.36 -16.45
CA ILE A 356 -2.07 -5.64 -17.19
C ILE A 356 -3.38 -6.46 -17.20
N PRO A 357 -4.51 -5.95 -17.72
CA PRO A 357 -5.70 -6.79 -17.88
C PRO A 357 -5.42 -8.06 -18.69
N GLY A 358 -5.75 -9.20 -18.08
CA GLY A 358 -5.63 -10.53 -18.66
C GLY A 358 -4.21 -11.11 -18.74
N LEU A 359 -3.17 -10.39 -18.31
CA LEU A 359 -1.78 -10.85 -18.38
C LEU A 359 -0.96 -10.44 -17.16
N VAL A 360 -0.21 -11.39 -16.62
CA VAL A 360 0.88 -11.14 -15.67
C VAL A 360 2.16 -11.73 -16.26
N GLU A 361 3.23 -10.95 -16.26
CA GLU A 361 4.58 -11.42 -16.57
C GLU A 361 5.46 -11.27 -15.33
N TYR A 362 6.34 -12.23 -15.10
CA TYR A 362 7.32 -12.15 -14.03
C TYR A 362 8.65 -12.77 -14.43
N SER A 363 9.73 -12.26 -13.86
CA SER A 363 11.08 -12.75 -14.10
C SER A 363 12.00 -12.50 -12.91
N ASP A 364 13.04 -13.33 -12.79
CA ASP A 364 14.13 -13.12 -11.84
C ASP A 364 15.06 -12.01 -12.34
N GLN A 365 15.21 -10.95 -11.54
CA GLN A 365 16.04 -9.77 -11.78
C GLN A 365 17.21 -9.67 -10.78
N THR A 366 17.60 -10.78 -10.17
CA THR A 366 18.77 -10.86 -9.26
C THR A 366 20.05 -10.31 -9.88
N GLN A 367 20.24 -10.46 -11.20
CA GLN A 367 21.39 -9.91 -11.92
C GLN A 367 21.50 -8.38 -11.81
N ALA A 368 20.38 -7.66 -11.73
CA ALA A 368 20.39 -6.21 -11.52
C ALA A 368 20.90 -5.85 -10.12
N LEU A 369 20.52 -6.62 -9.10
CA LEU A 369 21.03 -6.44 -7.74
C LEU A 369 22.54 -6.70 -7.64
N ARG A 370 23.04 -7.74 -8.33
CA ARG A 370 24.50 -7.99 -8.42
C ARG A 370 25.25 -6.82 -9.06
N ARG A 371 24.62 -6.10 -9.99
CA ARG A 371 25.17 -4.87 -10.61
C ARG A 371 24.99 -3.63 -9.75
N GLY A 372 24.13 -3.69 -8.73
CA GLY A 372 24.08 -2.73 -7.65
C GLY A 372 22.71 -2.12 -7.37
N TYR A 373 21.72 -2.17 -8.27
CA TYR A 373 20.40 -1.58 -7.99
C TYR A 373 19.28 -2.05 -8.94
N TRP A 374 18.04 -1.90 -8.46
CA TRP A 374 16.81 -1.97 -9.26
C TRP A 374 15.95 -0.71 -9.00
N PRO A 375 15.71 0.14 -10.00
CA PRO A 375 14.80 1.28 -9.90
C PRO A 375 13.40 0.94 -10.41
N SER A 376 12.37 1.64 -9.93
CA SER A 376 11.00 1.54 -10.46
C SER A 376 10.30 2.91 -10.45
N TYR A 377 9.58 3.22 -11.53
CA TYR A 377 9.11 4.58 -11.85
C TYR A 377 7.95 4.63 -12.86
N ASN A 378 6.97 3.71 -12.75
CA ASN A 378 5.71 3.71 -13.52
C ASN A 378 5.84 3.53 -15.04
N VAL A 379 6.94 2.93 -15.49
CA VAL A 379 7.11 2.50 -16.86
C VAL A 379 7.41 1.00 -16.82
N PRO A 380 6.66 0.15 -17.56
CA PRO A 380 6.86 -1.28 -17.51
C PRO A 380 8.25 -1.69 -18.00
N PHE A 381 8.85 -2.65 -17.30
CA PHE A 381 10.14 -3.24 -17.63
C PHE A 381 10.03 -4.36 -18.66
N HIS A 382 9.08 -5.28 -18.50
CA HIS A 382 8.90 -6.39 -19.41
C HIS A 382 8.39 -5.85 -20.74
N HIS A 383 9.17 -6.08 -21.81
CA HIS A 383 8.90 -5.52 -23.13
C HIS A 383 7.48 -5.84 -23.65
N LYS A 384 6.97 -7.05 -23.39
CA LYS A 384 5.61 -7.42 -23.80
C LYS A 384 4.54 -6.65 -23.03
N ILE A 385 4.71 -6.42 -21.73
CA ILE A 385 3.83 -5.54 -20.95
C ILE A 385 3.90 -4.10 -21.45
N TYR A 386 5.11 -3.56 -21.65
CA TYR A 386 5.34 -2.21 -22.19
C TYR A 386 4.59 -1.99 -23.50
N LYS A 387 4.76 -2.92 -24.44
CA LYS A 387 4.12 -2.90 -25.76
C LYS A 387 2.60 -3.02 -25.68
N LEU A 388 2.08 -4.06 -25.02
CA LEU A 388 0.63 -4.30 -24.98
C LEU A 388 -0.14 -3.19 -24.25
N SER A 389 0.51 -2.53 -23.30
CA SER A 389 -0.03 -1.38 -22.57
C SER A 389 -0.08 -0.10 -23.39
N GLY A 390 0.55 -0.06 -24.58
CA GLY A 390 0.54 1.09 -25.48
C GLY A 390 1.64 2.14 -25.22
N TYR A 391 2.75 1.77 -24.57
CA TYR A 391 3.84 2.74 -24.31
C TYR A 391 4.70 3.03 -25.56
N GLU A 392 4.75 2.14 -26.56
CA GLU A 392 5.46 2.41 -27.84
C GLU A 392 4.81 3.62 -28.54
N GLU A 393 3.49 3.60 -28.67
CA GLU A 393 2.71 4.69 -29.29
C GLU A 393 2.80 5.99 -28.49
N MET A 394 2.84 5.90 -27.16
CA MET A 394 2.99 7.07 -26.30
C MET A 394 4.40 7.67 -26.40
N TRP A 395 5.44 6.84 -26.53
CA TRP A 395 6.79 7.33 -26.79
C TRP A 395 6.86 8.01 -28.15
N ASP A 396 6.37 7.39 -29.22
CA ASP A 396 6.39 7.97 -30.56
C ASP A 396 5.68 9.33 -30.62
N LYS A 397 4.61 9.50 -29.85
CA LYS A 397 3.78 10.71 -29.87
C LYS A 397 4.18 11.79 -28.87
N PHE A 398 4.71 11.44 -27.69
CA PHE A 398 5.00 12.39 -26.59
C PHE A 398 6.46 12.40 -26.12
N GLY A 399 7.28 11.51 -26.67
CA GLY A 399 8.71 11.48 -26.41
C GLY A 399 9.10 10.74 -25.13
N GLU A 400 10.28 11.10 -24.61
CA GLU A 400 11.04 10.30 -23.64
C GLU A 400 10.37 10.07 -22.28
N ASP A 401 9.33 10.83 -21.92
CA ASP A 401 8.64 10.64 -20.64
C ASP A 401 8.00 9.24 -20.52
N PHE A 402 7.74 8.58 -21.65
CA PHE A 402 7.19 7.23 -21.72
C PHE A 402 8.25 6.15 -21.98
N SER A 403 9.50 6.54 -22.24
CA SER A 403 10.60 5.60 -22.41
C SER A 403 11.03 5.00 -21.09
N TYR A 404 11.16 3.67 -21.03
CA TYR A 404 11.67 2.99 -19.83
C TYR A 404 13.06 3.51 -19.42
N ASP A 405 13.94 3.74 -20.39
CA ASP A 405 15.32 4.13 -20.12
C ASP A 405 15.53 5.63 -20.00
N LEU A 406 14.73 6.43 -20.71
CA LEU A 406 15.00 7.86 -20.91
C LEU A 406 14.03 8.80 -20.19
N CYS A 407 13.02 8.26 -19.48
CA CYS A 407 12.17 9.12 -18.66
C CYS A 407 13.00 9.83 -17.56
N PRO A 408 12.57 11.01 -17.07
CA PRO A 408 13.34 11.79 -16.11
C PRO A 408 13.83 10.99 -14.88
N ARG A 409 12.96 10.17 -14.29
CA ARG A 409 13.30 9.35 -13.11
C ARG A 409 14.32 8.27 -13.42
N ALA A 410 14.22 7.61 -14.58
CA ALA A 410 15.22 6.64 -15.03
C ALA A 410 16.60 7.29 -15.16
N LYS A 411 16.66 8.50 -15.75
CA LYS A 411 17.91 9.26 -15.90
C LYS A 411 18.50 9.69 -14.55
N ILE A 412 17.67 10.19 -13.63
CA ILE A 412 18.09 10.60 -12.28
C ILE A 412 18.59 9.39 -11.50
N PHE A 413 17.83 8.29 -11.43
CA PHE A 413 18.29 7.07 -10.75
C PHE A 413 19.60 6.55 -11.35
N ARG A 414 19.71 6.49 -12.68
CA ARG A 414 20.93 6.02 -13.36
C ARG A 414 22.15 6.87 -13.00
N ARG A 415 22.00 8.19 -12.92
CA ARG A 415 23.07 9.14 -12.54
C ARG A 415 23.43 9.01 -11.05
N ASP A 416 22.43 8.94 -10.18
CA ASP A 416 22.61 9.25 -8.75
C ASP A 416 22.59 8.04 -7.81
N GLN A 417 22.10 6.87 -8.25
CA GLN A 417 22.00 5.67 -7.38
C GLN A 417 23.34 5.27 -6.76
N ALA A 418 24.45 5.55 -7.44
CA ALA A 418 25.80 5.21 -6.95
C ALA A 418 26.19 6.02 -5.70
N ASN A 419 25.51 7.15 -5.44
CA ASN A 419 25.72 7.99 -4.26
C ASN A 419 25.01 7.44 -3.01
N VAL A 420 24.15 6.42 -3.17
CA VAL A 420 23.52 5.73 -2.04
C VAL A 420 24.52 4.76 -1.41
N LYS A 421 24.97 5.09 -0.19
CA LYS A 421 25.97 4.33 0.58
C LYS A 421 25.40 3.75 1.87
N ASP A 422 24.28 4.27 2.34
CA ASP A 422 23.67 3.95 3.61
C ASP A 422 22.18 4.35 3.62
N LEU A 423 21.51 4.14 4.75
CA LEU A 423 20.10 4.47 4.89
C LEU A 423 19.82 5.99 4.76
N ASN A 424 20.76 6.87 5.14
CA ASN A 424 20.55 8.32 5.08
C ASN A 424 20.65 8.86 3.64
N SER A 425 21.65 8.40 2.89
CA SER A 425 21.77 8.69 1.46
C SER A 425 20.63 8.05 0.64
N LEU A 426 20.07 6.92 1.08
CA LEU A 426 18.84 6.36 0.52
C LEU A 426 17.63 7.28 0.77
N LYS A 427 17.44 7.75 2.01
CA LYS A 427 16.38 8.74 2.32
C LYS A 427 16.51 9.97 1.43
N HIS A 428 17.74 10.45 1.24
CA HIS A 428 18.04 11.63 0.44
C HIS A 428 17.65 11.47 -1.04
N ILE A 429 18.07 10.39 -1.71
CA ILE A 429 17.69 10.19 -3.13
C ILE A 429 16.18 9.98 -3.28
N MET A 430 15.54 9.27 -2.35
CA MET A 430 14.10 9.01 -2.41
C MET A 430 13.25 10.25 -2.10
N ARG A 431 13.87 11.29 -1.54
CA ARG A 431 13.26 12.59 -1.29
C ARG A 431 13.71 13.68 -2.25
N SER A 432 14.55 13.37 -3.24
CA SER A 432 15.16 14.39 -4.10
C SER A 432 14.14 15.10 -5.00
N ASN A 433 14.25 16.43 -5.04
CA ASN A 433 13.52 17.28 -5.95
C ASN A 433 14.23 18.64 -6.11
N ASP A 434 15.26 18.65 -6.96
CA ASP A 434 15.96 19.89 -7.36
C ASP A 434 15.49 20.35 -8.75
N TYR A 435 14.19 20.32 -9.01
CA TYR A 435 13.62 20.51 -10.36
C TYR A 435 14.00 21.83 -11.04
N LYS A 436 14.41 22.84 -10.26
CA LYS A 436 14.84 24.15 -10.74
C LYS A 436 16.25 24.13 -11.34
N LYS A 437 17.10 23.18 -10.92
CA LYS A 437 18.51 23.09 -11.33
C LYS A 437 18.81 21.80 -12.09
N ASP A 438 18.10 20.71 -11.80
CA ASP A 438 18.34 19.42 -12.46
C ASP A 438 17.93 19.49 -13.95
N PRO A 439 18.87 19.28 -14.88
CA PRO A 439 18.57 19.34 -16.31
C PRO A 439 17.56 18.28 -16.76
N TYR A 440 17.45 17.14 -16.06
CA TYR A 440 16.47 16.10 -16.41
C TYR A 440 15.05 16.47 -16.01
N SER A 441 14.88 17.39 -15.05
CA SER A 441 13.57 17.87 -14.63
C SER A 441 12.95 18.89 -15.57
N LYS A 442 13.77 19.57 -16.40
CA LYS A 442 13.30 20.56 -17.38
C LYS A 442 12.37 21.63 -16.75
N GLY A 443 12.61 22.00 -15.50
CA GLY A 443 11.79 22.97 -14.76
C GLY A 443 10.43 22.46 -14.28
N ASP A 444 10.07 21.19 -14.48
CA ASP A 444 8.83 20.59 -13.98
C ASP A 444 9.06 19.93 -12.61
N PRO A 445 8.37 20.36 -11.54
CA PRO A 445 8.54 19.81 -10.19
C PRO A 445 8.09 18.35 -10.04
N CYS A 446 7.55 17.73 -11.08
CA CYS A 446 7.19 16.31 -11.10
C CYS A 446 8.06 15.45 -12.01
N LYS A 447 9.05 16.03 -12.70
CA LYS A 447 10.08 15.27 -13.44
C LYS A 447 11.28 14.97 -12.54
N THR A 448 11.02 14.37 -11.38
CA THR A 448 12.00 14.05 -10.32
C THR A 448 11.61 12.77 -9.58
N ILE A 449 12.39 12.30 -8.59
CA ILE A 449 12.09 11.13 -7.75
C ILE A 449 10.96 11.39 -6.73
N CYS A 450 10.82 12.62 -6.24
CA CYS A 450 9.72 12.99 -5.37
C CYS A 450 8.95 14.22 -5.88
N CYS A 451 7.98 13.99 -6.77
CA CYS A 451 7.15 15.03 -7.41
C CYS A 451 6.47 15.99 -6.42
N ARG A 452 6.44 17.29 -6.78
CA ARG A 452 5.75 18.37 -6.07
C ARG A 452 4.76 19.07 -6.99
N GLY A 453 3.63 18.44 -7.26
CA GLY A 453 2.60 18.96 -8.18
C GLY A 453 1.99 20.29 -7.72
N ASP A 454 2.09 20.58 -6.43
CA ASP A 454 1.64 21.82 -5.81
C ASP A 454 2.55 23.02 -6.11
N LEU A 455 3.77 22.77 -6.60
CA LEU A 455 4.75 23.79 -6.99
C LEU A 455 4.77 24.09 -8.49
N ARG A 456 3.87 23.49 -9.29
CA ARG A 456 3.72 23.82 -10.71
C ARG A 456 3.28 25.27 -10.86
N ALA A 457 3.87 25.98 -11.83
CA ALA A 457 3.48 27.36 -12.14
C ALA A 457 2.05 27.42 -12.69
N ASP A 458 1.71 26.48 -13.58
CA ASP A 458 0.39 26.37 -14.19
C ASP A 458 -0.42 25.25 -13.54
N LYS A 459 -1.64 25.60 -13.08
CA LYS A 459 -2.61 24.67 -12.48
C LYS A 459 -1.97 23.79 -11.39
N PRO A 460 -1.46 24.40 -10.29
CA PRO A 460 -0.94 23.65 -9.18
C PRO A 460 -2.01 22.72 -8.61
N THR A 461 -1.61 21.52 -8.19
CA THR A 461 -2.52 20.51 -7.63
C THR A 461 -1.92 19.97 -6.35
N PRO A 462 -2.71 19.71 -5.28
CA PRO A 462 -2.20 19.14 -4.04
C PRO A 462 -1.99 17.63 -4.24
N GLY A 463 -0.99 17.27 -5.03
CA GLY A 463 -0.69 15.91 -5.39
C GLY A 463 0.75 15.76 -5.85
N GLY A 464 1.21 14.52 -5.79
CA GLY A 464 2.60 14.15 -6.02
C GLY A 464 3.08 13.25 -4.91
N CYS A 465 4.38 13.28 -4.71
CA CYS A 465 5.05 12.48 -3.72
C CYS A 465 4.72 12.94 -2.30
N TYR A 466 4.22 12.04 -1.43
CA TYR A 466 3.82 12.41 -0.07
C TYR A 466 4.41 11.54 1.03
N ASP A 467 5.25 10.57 0.73
CA ASP A 467 5.95 9.83 1.78
C ASP A 467 7.29 9.27 1.29
N THR A 468 8.04 8.70 2.22
CA THR A 468 9.07 7.70 1.92
C THR A 468 9.13 6.71 3.06
N LYS A 469 9.24 5.43 2.71
CA LYS A 469 9.59 4.35 3.62
C LYS A 469 10.94 3.80 3.19
N VAL A 470 11.84 3.60 4.14
CA VAL A 470 13.16 2.99 3.92
C VAL A 470 13.40 1.90 4.95
N THR A 471 14.11 0.86 4.55
CA THR A 471 14.68 -0.12 5.48
C THR A 471 15.99 -0.66 4.89
N ASP A 472 16.69 -1.44 5.69
CA ASP A 472 17.81 -2.25 5.24
C ASP A 472 17.58 -3.74 5.53
N PHE A 473 18.51 -4.58 5.10
CA PHE A 473 18.38 -6.03 5.18
C PHE A 473 18.16 -6.56 6.61
N LEU A 474 18.80 -5.93 7.59
CA LEU A 474 18.75 -6.34 9.00
C LEU A 474 17.48 -5.78 9.67
N MET A 475 17.21 -4.50 9.46
CA MET A 475 15.99 -3.84 9.93
C MET A 475 14.74 -4.54 9.42
N ALA A 476 14.72 -4.95 8.14
CA ALA A 476 13.61 -5.69 7.56
C ALA A 476 13.33 -7.01 8.30
N GLY A 477 14.38 -7.70 8.77
CA GLY A 477 14.24 -8.91 9.57
C GLY A 477 13.62 -8.70 10.93
N ASP A 478 13.77 -7.49 11.46
CA ASP A 478 13.14 -7.10 12.72
C ASP A 478 11.76 -6.45 12.53
N PHE A 479 11.20 -6.47 11.31
CA PHE A 479 10.00 -5.72 10.91
C PHE A 479 10.13 -4.21 11.15
N ARG A 480 11.34 -3.67 10.98
CA ARG A 480 11.67 -2.27 11.20
C ARG A 480 11.82 -1.52 9.89
N ALA A 481 11.37 -0.27 9.90
CA ALA A 481 11.58 0.69 8.83
C ALA A 481 11.73 2.09 9.42
N GLU A 482 12.18 3.04 8.61
CA GLU A 482 11.97 4.46 8.85
C GLU A 482 11.01 5.03 7.82
N ALA A 483 10.07 5.87 8.25
CA ALA A 483 9.10 6.47 7.36
C ALA A 483 8.89 7.96 7.65
N VAL A 484 8.65 8.75 6.60
CA VAL A 484 8.25 10.15 6.66
C VAL A 484 6.95 10.33 5.87
N ASN A 485 6.01 11.11 6.40
CA ASN A 485 4.80 11.51 5.70
C ASN A 485 4.89 13.01 5.36
N GLY A 486 4.33 13.40 4.23
CA GLY A 486 4.36 14.74 3.68
C GLY A 486 5.19 14.87 2.40
N PRO A 487 4.88 15.91 1.59
CA PRO A 487 5.67 16.26 0.42
C PRO A 487 7.10 16.67 0.79
N THR A 488 8.06 16.37 -0.10
CA THR A 488 9.47 16.65 0.19
C THR A 488 9.75 18.14 0.38
N THR A 489 10.56 18.46 1.40
CA THR A 489 11.14 19.79 1.67
C THR A 489 12.64 19.84 1.34
N GLN A 490 13.17 18.75 0.77
CA GLN A 490 14.57 18.67 0.38
C GLN A 490 14.91 19.70 -0.70
N ASP A 491 16.21 19.98 -0.87
CA ASP A 491 16.73 20.85 -1.93
C ASP A 491 16.20 22.30 -1.85
N GLY A 492 15.78 22.71 -0.64
CA GLY A 492 15.28 24.06 -0.35
C GLY A 492 13.83 24.29 -0.77
N LEU A 493 13.06 23.22 -1.01
CA LEU A 493 11.64 23.34 -1.36
C LEU A 493 10.80 23.76 -0.14
N PRO A 494 9.80 24.64 -0.33
CA PRO A 494 8.95 25.06 0.77
C PRO A 494 8.09 23.88 1.26
N PRO A 495 7.87 23.77 2.58
CA PRO A 495 6.85 22.90 3.16
C PRO A 495 5.47 23.11 2.54
N PHE A 496 4.67 22.04 2.50
CA PHE A 496 3.30 22.10 2.01
C PHE A 496 2.34 22.63 3.09
N PHE A 497 1.36 23.44 2.67
CA PHE A 497 0.32 24.04 3.52
C PHE A 497 -1.03 23.96 2.80
N TRP A 498 -2.08 23.49 3.47
CA TRP A 498 -3.40 23.29 2.88
C TRP A 498 -4.14 24.58 2.52
N ASP A 499 -3.78 25.73 3.10
CA ASP A 499 -4.45 27.03 2.85
C ASP A 499 -4.57 27.38 1.36
N LYS A 500 -3.58 26.97 0.55
CA LYS A 500 -3.57 27.20 -0.92
C LYS A 500 -4.54 26.30 -1.68
N PHE A 501 -5.08 25.27 -1.04
CA PHE A 501 -5.93 24.23 -1.60
C PHE A 501 -7.16 23.96 -0.71
N SER A 502 -7.69 25.00 -0.07
CA SER A 502 -8.78 24.92 0.91
C SER A 502 -10.09 24.32 0.39
N THR A 503 -10.28 24.26 -0.93
CA THR A 503 -11.45 23.66 -1.58
C THR A 503 -11.39 22.13 -1.66
N ILE A 504 -10.24 21.51 -1.41
CA ILE A 504 -10.06 20.05 -1.41
C ILE A 504 -10.35 19.52 -0.01
N SER A 505 -11.09 18.42 0.12
CA SER A 505 -11.38 17.81 1.42
C SER A 505 -10.10 17.25 2.07
N HIS A 506 -9.84 17.64 3.32
CA HIS A 506 -8.66 17.26 4.11
C HIS A 506 -8.96 17.17 5.62
N GLN A 507 -10.14 16.64 5.96
CA GLN A 507 -10.59 16.42 7.34
C GLN A 507 -9.58 15.55 8.11
N GLY A 508 -9.27 15.94 9.35
CA GLY A 508 -8.32 15.23 10.22
C GLY A 508 -6.85 15.28 9.79
N LEU A 509 -6.53 15.94 8.67
CA LEU A 509 -5.15 16.07 8.20
C LEU A 509 -4.42 17.24 8.88
N PRO A 510 -3.09 17.12 9.11
CA PRO A 510 -2.26 18.25 9.51
C PRO A 510 -2.38 19.42 8.50
N GLN A 511 -2.41 20.66 9.00
CA GLN A 511 -2.44 21.85 8.13
C GLN A 511 -1.11 22.10 7.41
N TYR A 512 -0.01 21.68 8.04
CA TYR A 512 1.38 21.95 7.66
C TYR A 512 2.19 20.65 7.65
N TYR A 513 3.01 20.46 6.61
CA TYR A 513 3.83 19.27 6.45
C TYR A 513 5.31 19.63 6.44
N ASN A 514 5.97 19.37 7.56
CA ASN A 514 7.42 19.44 7.71
C ASN A 514 7.91 18.37 8.70
N PHE A 515 7.39 17.15 8.53
CA PHE A 515 7.74 16.02 9.37
C PHE A 515 9.11 15.44 8.98
N THR A 516 9.74 14.75 9.93
CA THR A 516 10.99 14.02 9.72
C THR A 516 10.73 12.52 9.67
N PHE A 517 11.73 11.76 9.23
CA PHE A 517 11.68 10.29 9.35
C PHE A 517 11.51 9.88 10.81
N ILE A 518 10.63 8.92 11.05
CA ILE A 518 10.47 8.25 12.35
C ILE A 518 10.63 6.74 12.16
N ARG A 519 11.08 6.07 13.22
CA ARG A 519 11.24 4.62 13.25
C ARG A 519 9.89 3.93 13.48
N MET A 520 9.61 2.94 12.65
CA MET A 520 8.45 2.07 12.71
C MET A 520 8.90 0.68 13.17
N GLN A 521 8.30 0.14 14.22
CA GLN A 521 8.65 -1.18 14.74
C GLN A 521 7.50 -1.75 15.58
N PRO A 522 7.28 -3.09 15.54
CA PRO A 522 6.33 -3.73 16.43
C PRO A 522 6.83 -3.69 17.89
N LEU A 523 5.88 -3.62 18.82
CA LEU A 523 6.09 -3.64 20.26
C LEU A 523 5.43 -4.85 20.95
N LEU A 524 4.34 -5.38 20.37
CA LEU A 524 3.59 -6.51 20.91
C LEU A 524 4.13 -7.87 20.46
N PHE A 525 4.86 -7.93 19.35
CA PHE A 525 5.54 -9.15 18.90
C PHE A 525 7.02 -8.93 18.60
N LYS A 526 7.78 -10.02 18.71
CA LYS A 526 9.17 -10.11 18.26
C LYS A 526 9.23 -10.87 16.92
N PRO A 527 10.26 -10.59 16.11
CA PRO A 527 10.47 -11.24 14.82
C PRO A 527 10.34 -12.76 14.88
#